data_AF-A0A534VEL9-F1
#
_entry.id   AF-A0A534VEL9-F1
#
_cell.length_a   1.000
_cell.length_b   1.000
_cell.length_c   1.000
_cell.angle_alpha   90.00
_cell.angle_beta   90.00
_cell.angle_gamma   90.00
#
_symmetry.space_group_name_H-M   'P 1'
#
loop_
_entity.id
_entity.type
_entity.pdbx_description
1 polymer ?
#
loop_
_entity_poly.entity_id
_entity_poly.type
_entity_poly.pdbx_seq_one_letter_code
_entity_poly.pdbx_strand_id
1 'polypeptide(L)'
;MEPPLFDGRRLVVLYCGDDAAAKQKVAALIENTGGEPADLGELKYARLLEPAAAIVIKFILAGRDPHTVLNLIPARSEAYSVSV
;
A
#
# COMPACT_ATOMS: atom_id res chain seq x y z
N MET A 1 1.22 10.61 -18.98
CA MET A 1 -0.14 10.45 -18.42
C MET A 1 0.01 10.70 -16.93
N GLU A 2 -0.80 11.57 -16.35
CA GLU A 2 -0.75 11.82 -14.91
C GLU A 2 -1.30 10.59 -14.17
N PRO A 3 -0.59 10.03 -13.19
CA PRO A 3 -1.09 8.87 -12.44
C PRO A 3 -2.32 9.24 -11.59
N PRO A 4 -3.25 8.29 -11.38
CA PRO A 4 -4.46 8.56 -10.59
C PRO A 4 -4.10 8.80 -9.11
N LEU A 5 -4.80 9.77 -8.51
CA LEU A 5 -4.73 10.04 -7.07
C LEU A 5 -5.95 9.45 -6.36
N PHE A 6 -5.74 8.95 -5.15
CA PHE A 6 -6.74 8.36 -4.26
C PHE A 6 -6.91 9.27 -3.05
N ASP A 7 -8.01 10.01 -2.97
CA ASP A 7 -8.22 11.09 -2.00
C ASP A 7 -7.05 12.10 -1.97
N GLY A 8 -6.55 12.49 -3.15
CA GLY A 8 -5.41 13.42 -3.27
C GLY A 8 -4.05 12.83 -2.89
N ARG A 9 -3.96 11.51 -2.65
CA ARG A 9 -2.73 10.80 -2.26
C ARG A 9 -2.32 9.80 -3.34
N ARG A 10 -1.04 9.48 -3.44
CA ARG A 10 -0.56 8.38 -4.28
C ARG A 10 -1.00 7.04 -3.70
N LEU A 11 -1.18 6.04 -4.55
CA LEU A 11 -1.46 4.69 -4.10
C LEU A 11 -0.24 4.11 -3.41
N VAL A 12 -0.34 3.79 -2.12
CA VAL A 12 0.69 3.03 -1.42
C VAL A 12 0.64 1.58 -1.87
N VAL A 13 1.75 1.08 -2.41
CA VAL A 13 1.90 -0.30 -2.88
C VAL A 13 2.82 -1.05 -1.93
N LEU A 14 2.21 -1.90 -1.12
CA LEU A 14 2.92 -2.80 -0.20
C LEU A 14 3.63 -3.89 -1.00
N TYR A 15 4.91 -4.12 -0.70
CA TYR A 15 5.68 -5.21 -1.30
C TYR A 15 6.67 -5.80 -0.29
N CYS A 16 7.17 -7.02 -0.55
CA CYS A 16 8.16 -7.70 0.30
C CYS A 16 9.04 -8.61 -0.56
N GLY A 17 10.18 -9.05 -0.01
CA GLY A 17 11.11 -9.94 -0.69
C GLY A 17 12.45 -10.06 0.03
N ASP A 18 13.14 -11.17 -0.21
CA ASP A 18 14.41 -11.49 0.45
C ASP A 18 15.64 -10.96 -0.31
N ASP A 19 15.49 -10.65 -1.60
CA ASP A 19 16.57 -10.11 -2.44
C ASP A 19 16.48 -8.58 -2.54
N ALA A 20 17.49 -7.89 -2.02
CA ALA A 20 17.51 -6.43 -1.99
C ALA A 20 17.55 -5.78 -3.39
N ALA A 21 18.26 -6.38 -4.35
CA ALA A 21 18.38 -5.84 -5.70
C ALA A 21 17.07 -5.99 -6.48
N ALA A 22 16.36 -7.09 -6.29
CA ALA A 22 15.01 -7.31 -6.82
C ALA A 22 14.04 -6.29 -6.20
N LYS A 23 14.10 -6.07 -4.88
CA LYS A 23 13.26 -5.08 -4.21
C LYS A 23 13.48 -3.66 -4.73
N GLN A 24 14.71 -3.27 -5.00
CA GLN A 24 15.02 -1.96 -5.61
C GLN A 24 14.39 -1.81 -7.00
N LYS A 25 14.47 -2.84 -7.84
CA LYS A 25 13.84 -2.83 -9.17
C LYS A 25 12.32 -2.71 -9.08
N VAL A 26 11.70 -3.45 -8.15
CA VAL A 26 10.25 -3.39 -7.93
C VAL A 26 9.82 -2.02 -7.42
N ALA A 27 10.56 -1.41 -6.49
CA ALA A 27 10.28 -0.06 -6.01
C ALA A 27 10.29 0.96 -7.15
N ALA A 28 11.31 0.93 -8.02
CA ALA A 28 11.38 1.81 -9.19
C ALA A 28 10.21 1.58 -10.17
N LEU A 29 9.78 0.32 -10.37
CA LEU A 29 8.61 0.03 -11.21
C LEU A 29 7.32 0.59 -10.60
N ILE A 30 7.13 0.47 -9.29
CA ILE A 30 5.99 1.05 -8.57
C ILE A 30 5.98 2.57 -8.70
N GLU A 31 7.14 3.22 -8.57
CA GLU A 31 7.25 4.67 -8.75
C GLU A 31 6.91 5.10 -10.18
N ASN A 32 7.42 4.37 -11.18
CA ASN A 32 7.15 4.64 -12.59
C ASN A 32 5.68 4.48 -12.98
N THR A 33 4.88 3.70 -12.23
CA THR A 33 3.42 3.62 -12.41
C THR A 33 2.66 4.68 -11.60
N GLY A 34 3.37 5.53 -10.84
CA GLY A 34 2.78 6.57 -10.01
C GLY A 34 2.42 6.13 -8.59
N GLY A 35 2.76 4.91 -8.18
CA GLY A 35 2.54 4.39 -6.82
C GLY A 35 3.69 4.67 -5.85
N GLU A 36 3.39 4.74 -4.56
CA GLU A 36 4.36 4.90 -3.48
C GLU A 36 4.78 3.52 -2.95
N PRO A 37 6.05 3.09 -3.16
CA PRO A 37 6.49 1.78 -2.70
C PRO A 37 6.64 1.75 -1.18
N ALA A 38 6.05 0.73 -0.53
CA ALA A 38 6.18 0.49 0.90
C ALA A 38 6.71 -0.93 1.16
N ASP A 39 7.98 -1.02 1.53
CA ASP A 39 8.67 -2.29 1.78
C ASP A 39 8.29 -2.86 3.16
N LEU A 40 7.68 -4.04 3.17
CA LEU A 40 7.32 -4.78 4.38
C LEU A 40 8.46 -5.68 4.89
N GLY A 41 9.61 -5.72 4.19
CA GLY A 41 10.77 -6.50 4.58
C GLY A 41 10.83 -7.85 3.86
N GLU A 42 11.00 -8.91 4.64
CA GLU A 42 11.24 -10.28 4.17
C GLU A 42 10.00 -10.91 3.50
N LEU A 43 10.22 -11.87 2.61
CA LEU A 43 9.17 -12.54 1.84
C LEU A 43 8.14 -13.27 2.72
N LYS A 44 8.51 -13.62 3.96
CA LYS A 44 7.57 -14.25 4.92
C LYS A 44 6.32 -13.40 5.19
N TYR A 45 6.40 -12.08 5.02
CA TYR A 45 5.26 -11.17 5.18
C TYR A 45 4.23 -11.30 4.04
N ALA A 46 4.55 -11.96 2.92
CA ALA A 46 3.60 -12.30 1.87
C ALA A 46 2.41 -13.13 2.42
N ARG A 47 2.66 -13.99 3.41
CA ARG A 47 1.63 -14.78 4.11
C ARG A 47 0.58 -13.94 4.84
N LEU A 48 0.87 -12.66 5.10
CA LEU A 48 -0.08 -11.71 5.68
C LEU A 48 -0.71 -10.82 4.60
N LEU A 49 0.07 -10.42 3.59
CA LEU A 49 -0.37 -9.62 2.44
C LEU A 49 -1.50 -10.30 1.64
N GLU A 50 -1.30 -11.57 1.29
CA GLU A 50 -2.27 -12.34 0.49
C GLU A 50 -3.65 -12.44 1.17
N PRO A 51 -3.76 -12.86 2.45
CA PRO A 51 -5.06 -12.90 3.11
C PRO A 51 -5.65 -11.50 3.36
N ALA A 52 -4.81 -10.46 3.58
CA ALA A 52 -5.31 -9.09 3.67
C ALA A 52 -5.99 -8.65 2.37
N ALA A 53 -5.39 -8.93 1.21
CA ALA A 53 -6.00 -8.67 -0.09
C ALA A 53 -7.29 -9.49 -0.29
N ALA A 54 -7.32 -10.76 0.11
CA ALA A 54 -8.51 -11.60 0.02
C ALA A 54 -9.69 -11.04 0.82
N ILE A 55 -9.45 -10.48 2.01
CA ILE A 55 -10.46 -9.79 2.82
C ILE A 55 -11.01 -8.57 2.06
N VAL A 56 -10.13 -7.77 1.47
CA VAL A 56 -10.52 -6.58 0.69
C VAL A 56 -11.43 -6.96 -0.47
N ILE A 57 -10.98 -7.92 -1.28
CA ILE A 57 -11.71 -8.40 -2.45
C ILE A 57 -13.10 -8.92 -2.04
N LYS A 58 -13.18 -9.70 -0.96
CA LYS A 58 -14.46 -10.22 -0.45
C LYS A 58 -15.46 -9.12 -0.15
N PHE A 59 -15.03 -8.03 0.49
CA PHE A 59 -15.93 -6.91 0.80
C PHE A 59 -16.29 -6.06 -0.41
N ILE A 60 -15.38 -5.85 -1.35
CA ILE A 60 -15.68 -5.21 -2.64
C ILE A 60 -16.76 -6.00 -3.38
N LEU A 61 -16.61 -7.32 -3.48
CA LEU A 61 -17.60 -8.20 -4.10
C LEU A 61 -18.94 -8.22 -3.35
N ALA A 62 -18.93 -7.90 -2.05
CA ALA A 62 -20.14 -7.71 -1.25
C ALA A 62 -20.77 -6.31 -1.40
N GLY A 63 -20.29 -5.47 -2.33
CA GLY A 63 -20.82 -4.14 -2.62
C GLY A 63 -20.37 -3.04 -1.65
N ARG A 64 -19.32 -3.28 -0.86
CA ARG A 64 -18.73 -2.22 -0.02
C ARG A 64 -17.90 -1.27 -0.86
N ASP A 65 -17.90 0.00 -0.46
CA ASP A 65 -17.04 1.01 -1.07
C ASP A 65 -15.56 0.61 -0.89
N PRO A 66 -14.81 0.40 -1.99
CA PRO A 66 -13.39 0.03 -1.94
C PRO A 66 -12.53 1.03 -1.15
N HIS A 67 -12.94 2.30 -1.07
CA HIS A 67 -12.24 3.33 -0.29
C HIS A 67 -12.36 3.13 1.23
N THR A 68 -13.29 2.28 1.69
CA THR A 68 -13.58 2.09 3.12
C THR A 68 -13.06 0.77 3.70
N VAL A 69 -12.71 -0.21 2.86
CA VAL A 69 -12.49 -1.60 3.32
C VAL A 69 -11.24 -1.75 4.20
N LEU A 70 -10.21 -0.93 3.98
CA LEU A 70 -8.99 -0.85 4.80
C LEU A 70 -8.59 0.61 5.09
N ASN A 71 -9.54 1.44 5.51
CA ASN A 71 -9.23 2.79 5.97
C ASN A 71 -8.90 2.81 7.48
N LEU A 72 -7.86 2.05 7.89
CA LEU A 72 -7.57 1.78 9.31
C LEU A 72 -6.74 2.88 10.00
N ILE A 73 -6.15 3.80 9.25
CA ILE A 73 -5.32 4.89 9.81
C ILE A 73 -5.76 6.20 9.15
N PRO A 74 -6.31 7.17 9.90
CA PRO A 74 -6.57 8.49 9.36
C PRO A 74 -5.24 9.10 8.91
N ALA A 75 -5.27 9.85 7.79
CA ALA A 75 -4.11 10.64 7.40
C ALA A 75 -3.68 11.49 8.60
N ARG A 76 -2.43 11.33 9.04
CA ARG A 76 -1.87 12.15 10.11
C ARG A 76 -1.99 13.60 9.65
N SER A 77 -2.91 14.36 10.26
CA SER A 77 -2.92 15.80 10.08
C SER A 77 -1.61 16.34 10.65
N GLU A 78 -1.04 17.38 10.03
CA GLU A 78 0.21 18.04 10.48
C GLU A 78 0.14 18.60 11.92
N ALA A 79 -0.97 18.40 12.65
CA ALA A 79 -1.20 18.89 13.99
C ALA A 79 -0.60 18.04 15.13
N TYR A 80 0.06 16.91 14.85
CA TYR A 80 0.68 16.10 15.91
C TYR A 80 2.17 15.82 15.64
N SER A 81 2.98 16.87 15.84
CA SER A 81 4.41 16.74 16.14
C SER A 81 4.55 16.22 17.57
N VAL A 82 4.62 14.91 17.75
CA VAL A 82 5.28 14.36 18.95
C VAL A 82 6.74 14.20 18.60
N SER A 83 7.53 15.09 19.16
CA SER A 83 8.96 14.89 19.37
C SER A 83 9.14 13.61 20.17
N VAL A 84 9.78 12.61 19.58
CA VAL A 84 10.52 11.58 20.30
C VAL A 84 11.96 11.65 19.84
#